data_AF-A0A3C1LZ62-F1
#
_entry.id   AF-A0A3C1LZ62-F1
#
_cell.length_a   1.000
_cell.length_b   1.000
_cell.length_c   1.000
_cell.angle_alpha   90.00
_cell.angle_beta   90.00
_cell.angle_gamma   90.00
#
_symmetry.space_group_name_H-M   'P 1'
#
loop_
_entity.id
_entity.type
_entity.pdbx_description
1 polymer ?
#
loop_
_entity_poly.entity_id
_entity_poly.type
_entity_poly.pdbx_seq_one_letter_code
_entity_poly.pdbx_strand_id
1 'polypeptide(L)'
;MKTDSIFYRLFQEYPAAFFEILGQPGDTAQHYTFTSVEVKQTAFRLDGVFEGRTPEFPTYFIEVQFQEDGRFFDRALPEIVLYLAQNERVTQWHFVIWVARPSLLPPLPVKYRLLSANITLVSLNQLSDVATKPLGVQLIDLIVCPVQQAPTRVSELRTRLQSVTEANRQRRLV
;
A
#
# COMPACT_ATOMS: atom_id res chain seq x y z
N MET A 1 11.55 -10.64 3.15
CA MET A 1 11.54 -11.52 1.95
C MET A 1 10.22 -12.23 1.66
N LYS A 2 9.59 -13.01 2.57
CA LYS A 2 8.30 -13.67 2.22
C LYS A 2 7.12 -12.70 2.14
N THR A 3 7.05 -11.70 3.03
CA THR A 3 5.89 -10.80 3.14
C THR A 3 5.83 -9.75 2.03
N ASP A 4 6.99 -9.22 1.63
CA ASP A 4 7.10 -8.16 0.61
C ASP A 4 6.56 -8.65 -0.74
N SER A 5 6.84 -9.93 -1.09
CA SER A 5 6.30 -10.57 -2.30
C SER A 5 4.78 -10.75 -2.30
N ILE A 6 4.16 -10.90 -1.12
CA ILE A 6 2.70 -11.04 -0.97
C ILE A 6 2.02 -9.69 -1.18
N PHE A 7 2.57 -8.60 -0.62
CA PHE A 7 2.05 -7.25 -0.84
C PHE A 7 2.22 -6.80 -2.28
N TYR A 8 3.37 -7.09 -2.89
CA TYR A 8 3.56 -6.84 -4.32
C TYR A 8 2.48 -7.53 -5.17
N ARG A 9 2.23 -8.83 -4.92
CA ARG A 9 1.16 -9.57 -5.60
C ARG A 9 -0.23 -9.02 -5.29
N LEU A 10 -0.49 -8.61 -4.04
CA LEU A 10 -1.74 -7.97 -3.66
C LEU A 10 -1.99 -6.72 -4.50
N PHE A 11 -0.98 -5.88 -4.72
CA PHE A 11 -1.13 -4.67 -5.53
C PHE A 11 -1.27 -4.96 -7.03
N GLN A 12 -0.66 -6.03 -7.53
CA GLN A 12 -0.87 -6.48 -8.92
C GLN A 12 -2.29 -6.98 -9.16
N GLU A 13 -2.82 -7.80 -8.25
CA GLU A 13 -4.13 -8.46 -8.40
C GLU A 13 -5.30 -7.58 -7.91
N TYR A 14 -5.06 -6.77 -6.88
CA TYR A 14 -6.08 -5.96 -6.23
C TYR A 14 -5.53 -4.60 -5.75
N PRO A 15 -5.18 -3.70 -6.69
CA PRO A 15 -4.60 -2.39 -6.39
C PRO A 15 -5.50 -1.49 -5.53
N ALA A 16 -6.82 -1.74 -5.51
CA ALA A 16 -7.76 -1.05 -4.63
C ALA A 16 -7.36 -1.12 -3.14
N ALA A 17 -6.71 -2.20 -2.71
CA ALA A 17 -6.25 -2.34 -1.33
C ALA A 17 -5.33 -1.19 -0.88
N PHE A 18 -4.52 -0.65 -1.79
CA PHE A 18 -3.65 0.48 -1.49
C PHE A 18 -4.45 1.74 -1.12
N PHE A 19 -5.47 2.06 -1.91
CA PHE A 19 -6.27 3.26 -1.71
C PHE A 19 -7.26 3.12 -0.56
N GLU A 20 -7.83 1.93 -0.38
CA GLU A 20 -8.77 1.65 0.70
C GLU A 20 -8.14 1.80 2.09
N ILE A 21 -6.86 1.42 2.27
CA ILE A 21 -6.19 1.62 3.57
C ILE A 21 -5.97 3.10 3.86
N LEU A 22 -5.80 3.93 2.82
CA LEU A 22 -5.66 5.38 2.91
C LEU A 22 -7.02 6.07 3.14
N GLY A 23 -8.11 5.31 3.26
CA GLY A 23 -9.47 5.82 3.39
C GLY A 23 -10.06 6.36 2.10
N GLN A 24 -9.40 6.12 0.96
CA GLN A 24 -9.89 6.51 -0.36
C GLN A 24 -10.83 5.43 -0.93
N PRO A 25 -11.75 5.79 -1.83
CA PRO A 25 -12.56 4.83 -2.57
C PRO A 25 -11.68 3.82 -3.34
N GLY A 26 -12.03 2.54 -3.33
CA GLY A 26 -11.24 1.50 -4.00
C GLY A 26 -11.19 1.63 -5.53
N ASP A 27 -12.21 2.24 -6.14
CA ASP A 27 -12.24 2.57 -7.58
C ASP A 27 -11.22 3.63 -7.97
N THR A 28 -10.66 4.39 -7.01
CA THR A 28 -9.51 5.28 -7.24
C THR A 28 -8.36 4.56 -7.95
N ALA A 29 -8.17 3.27 -7.69
CA ALA A 29 -7.14 2.45 -8.32
C ALA A 29 -7.23 2.40 -9.87
N GLN A 30 -8.41 2.62 -10.45
CA GLN A 30 -8.60 2.63 -11.91
C GLN A 30 -7.81 3.75 -12.61
N HIS A 31 -7.46 4.79 -11.87
CA HIS A 31 -6.71 5.95 -12.35
C HIS A 31 -5.20 5.74 -12.31
N TYR A 32 -4.73 4.57 -11.86
CA TYR A 32 -3.31 4.29 -11.67
C TYR A 32 -2.85 3.06 -12.44
N THR A 33 -1.54 2.97 -12.62
CA THR A 33 -0.82 1.77 -13.02
C THR A 33 0.17 1.43 -11.92
N PHE A 34 0.15 0.20 -11.41
CA PHE A 34 1.12 -0.26 -10.43
C PHE A 34 2.32 -0.91 -11.12
N THR A 35 3.53 -0.41 -10.82
CA THR A 35 4.79 -0.91 -11.38
C THR A 35 5.86 -1.01 -10.29
N SER A 36 6.91 -1.79 -10.57
CA SER A 36 8.19 -1.68 -9.86
C SER A 36 9.20 -1.07 -10.83
N VAL A 37 10.01 -0.14 -10.35
CA VAL A 37 10.92 0.66 -11.18
C VAL A 37 12.35 0.43 -10.74
N GLU A 38 13.18 -0.03 -11.67
CA GLU A 38 14.63 -0.12 -11.47
C GLU A 38 15.32 1.08 -12.11
N VAL A 39 16.01 1.88 -11.30
CA VAL A 39 16.74 3.06 -11.77
C VAL A 39 18.11 2.61 -12.27
N LYS A 40 18.24 2.50 -13.59
CA LYS A 40 19.37 1.86 -14.30
C LYS A 40 20.75 2.41 -13.96
N GLN A 41 20.87 3.65 -13.48
CA GLN A 41 22.17 4.29 -13.22
C GLN A 41 22.73 4.06 -11.81
N THR A 42 21.91 3.60 -10.86
CA THR A 42 22.26 3.62 -9.42
C THR A 42 21.99 2.33 -8.67
N ALA A 43 21.57 1.24 -9.34
CA ALA A 43 21.09 0.00 -8.71
C ALA A 43 19.93 0.22 -7.71
N PHE A 44 19.30 1.39 -7.74
CA PHE A 44 18.16 1.72 -6.92
C PHE A 44 16.90 1.05 -7.46
N ARG A 45 16.05 0.61 -6.55
CA ARG A 45 14.81 -0.11 -6.88
C ARG A 45 13.68 0.47 -6.06
N LEU A 46 12.66 0.93 -6.75
CA LEU A 46 11.38 1.29 -6.15
C LEU A 46 10.47 0.07 -6.30
N ASP A 47 10.21 -0.59 -5.17
CA ASP A 47 9.49 -1.87 -5.15
C ASP A 47 7.99 -1.71 -5.44
N GLY A 48 7.44 -0.51 -5.24
CA GLY A 48 6.07 -0.20 -5.63
C GLY A 48 5.86 1.27 -5.96
N VAL A 49 5.38 1.51 -7.18
CA VAL A 49 4.99 2.84 -7.68
C VAL A 49 3.60 2.73 -8.28
N PHE A 50 2.67 3.56 -7.78
CA PHE A 50 1.38 3.81 -8.43
C PHE A 50 1.49 5.10 -9.25
N GLU A 51 1.66 4.94 -10.56
CA GLU A 51 1.77 6.05 -11.50
C GLU A 51 0.36 6.48 -11.94
N GLY A 52 0.06 7.76 -11.82
CA GLY A 52 -1.19 8.33 -12.32
C GLY A 52 -1.28 8.20 -13.84
N ARG A 53 -2.42 7.75 -14.37
CA ARG A 53 -2.65 7.65 -15.82
C ARG A 53 -2.75 9.01 -16.50
N THR A 54 -3.00 10.07 -15.72
CA THR A 54 -2.95 11.47 -16.15
C THR A 54 -2.15 12.29 -15.13
N PRO A 55 -1.57 13.44 -15.54
CA PRO A 55 -0.77 14.29 -14.65
C PRO A 55 -1.53 14.92 -13.48
N GLU A 56 -2.87 14.84 -13.47
CA GLU A 56 -3.73 15.34 -12.39
C GLU A 56 -3.70 14.44 -11.16
N PHE A 57 -3.30 13.17 -11.32
CA PHE A 57 -3.19 12.22 -10.22
C PHE A 57 -1.76 12.19 -9.66
N PRO A 58 -1.57 12.31 -8.34
CA PRO A 58 -0.24 12.29 -7.74
C PRO A 58 0.39 10.89 -7.86
N THR A 59 1.70 10.81 -8.07
CA THR A 59 2.40 9.51 -8.04
C THR A 59 2.57 9.04 -6.60
N TYR A 60 2.18 7.80 -6.30
CA TYR A 60 2.43 7.22 -4.97
C TYR A 60 3.59 6.24 -5.02
N PHE A 61 4.55 6.41 -4.11
CA PHE A 61 5.56 5.42 -3.79
C PHE A 61 5.08 4.64 -2.56
N ILE A 62 5.24 3.32 -2.58
CA ILE A 62 4.88 2.45 -1.46
C ILE A 62 6.05 1.57 -1.07
N GLU A 63 6.40 1.61 0.22
CA GLU A 63 7.33 0.67 0.85
C GLU A 63 6.60 -0.07 1.96
N VAL A 64 6.82 -1.39 2.03
CA VAL A 64 6.21 -2.25 3.05
C VAL A 64 7.31 -2.82 3.94
N GLN A 65 7.25 -2.55 5.24
CA GLN A 65 8.32 -2.86 6.18
C GLN A 65 7.86 -3.78 7.33
N PHE A 66 8.42 -4.99 7.36
CA PHE A 66 8.20 -5.99 8.43
C PHE A 66 9.43 -6.26 9.29
N GLN A 67 10.57 -5.68 8.95
CA GLN A 67 11.84 -5.86 9.66
C GLN A 67 12.33 -4.51 10.17
N GLU A 68 13.17 -4.53 11.20
CA GLU A 68 13.81 -3.30 11.65
C GLU A 68 14.78 -2.80 10.56
N ASP A 69 14.66 -1.52 10.18
CA ASP A 69 15.57 -0.88 9.24
C ASP A 69 15.95 0.52 9.76
N GLY A 70 17.05 0.58 10.51
CA GLY A 70 17.58 1.83 11.07
C GLY A 70 18.05 2.85 10.02
N ARG A 71 18.11 2.46 8.74
CA ARG A 71 18.51 3.32 7.62
C ARG A 71 17.41 3.52 6.59
N PHE A 72 16.17 3.16 6.91
CA PHE A 72 15.04 3.15 6.00
C PHE A 72 14.91 4.45 5.17
N PHE A 73 14.89 5.61 5.81
CA PHE A 73 14.74 6.90 5.11
C PHE A 73 15.97 7.27 4.27
N ASP A 74 17.16 6.91 4.73
CA ASP A 74 18.41 7.14 3.98
C ASP A 74 18.51 6.23 2.75
N ARG A 75 17.73 5.14 2.70
CA ARG A 75 17.56 4.28 1.53
C ARG A 75 16.45 4.80 0.62
N ALA A 76 15.21 4.87 1.12
CA ALA A 76 14.04 5.11 0.27
C ALA A 76 13.95 6.54 -0.29
N LEU A 77 14.28 7.57 0.50
CA LEU A 77 14.07 8.96 0.06
C LEU A 77 15.00 9.37 -1.09
N PRO A 78 16.31 9.02 -1.11
CA PRO A 78 17.14 9.26 -2.28
C PRO A 78 16.63 8.61 -3.55
N GLU A 79 16.08 7.39 -3.47
CA GLU A 79 15.52 6.66 -4.62
C GLU A 79 14.31 7.40 -5.19
N ILE A 80 13.40 7.86 -4.32
CA ILE A 80 12.23 8.64 -4.69
C ILE A 80 12.64 9.97 -5.33
N VAL A 81 13.55 10.72 -4.69
CA VAL A 81 14.00 12.01 -5.22
C VAL A 81 14.69 11.86 -6.58
N LEU A 82 15.47 10.80 -6.78
CA LEU A 82 16.09 10.51 -8.08
C LEU A 82 15.03 10.18 -9.14
N TYR A 83 14.03 9.37 -8.80
CA TYR A 83 12.93 9.09 -9.71
C TYR A 83 12.19 10.38 -10.10
N LEU A 84 11.87 11.24 -9.12
CA LEU A 84 11.20 12.52 -9.39
C LEU A 84 12.05 13.41 -10.32
N ALA A 85 13.36 13.49 -10.10
CA ALA A 85 14.27 14.26 -10.94
C ALA A 85 14.35 13.73 -12.40
N GLN A 86 14.07 12.45 -12.61
CA GLN A 86 14.08 11.82 -13.95
C GLN A 86 12.71 11.87 -14.65
N ASN A 87 11.64 12.21 -13.93
CA ASN A 87 10.26 12.15 -14.42
C ASN A 87 9.58 13.51 -14.27
N GLU A 88 9.90 14.46 -15.16
CA GLU A 88 9.38 15.84 -15.14
C GLU A 88 7.84 15.95 -15.20
N ARG A 89 7.14 14.89 -15.64
CA ARG A 89 5.68 14.84 -15.69
C ARG A 89 5.03 14.68 -14.31
N VAL A 90 5.80 14.24 -13.31
CA VAL A 90 5.31 14.05 -11.94
C VAL A 90 5.34 15.39 -11.22
N THR A 91 4.17 16.03 -11.14
CA THR A 91 4.00 17.34 -10.50
C THR A 91 3.61 17.22 -9.02
N GLN A 92 3.00 16.10 -8.65
CA GLN A 92 2.57 15.78 -7.29
C GLN A 92 2.95 14.35 -6.94
N TRP A 93 3.35 14.12 -5.69
CA TRP A 93 3.74 12.79 -5.21
C TRP A 93 3.45 12.58 -3.73
N HIS A 94 3.35 11.32 -3.35
CA HIS A 94 3.23 10.88 -1.96
C HIS A 94 4.09 9.64 -1.73
N PHE A 95 4.71 9.54 -0.56
CA PHE A 95 5.38 8.35 -0.10
C PHE A 95 4.60 7.73 1.06
N VAL A 96 4.08 6.54 0.83
CA VAL A 96 3.29 5.80 1.80
C VAL A 96 4.15 4.66 2.32
N ILE A 97 4.19 4.51 3.63
CA ILE A 97 4.96 3.47 4.30
C ILE A 97 3.98 2.61 5.08
N TRP A 98 3.89 1.33 4.72
CA TRP A 98 3.15 0.35 5.50
C TRP A 98 4.11 -0.38 6.41
N VAL A 99 3.98 -0.17 7.72
CA VAL A 99 4.89 -0.78 8.69
C VAL A 99 4.11 -1.71 9.59
N ALA A 100 4.67 -2.91 9.86
CA ALA A 100 4.01 -3.86 10.77
C ALA A 100 3.74 -3.24 12.15
N ARG A 101 4.69 -2.44 12.66
CA ARG A 101 4.56 -1.61 13.86
C ARG A 101 5.53 -0.43 13.80
N PRO A 102 5.23 0.73 14.40
CA PRO A 102 6.02 1.94 14.17
C PRO A 102 7.47 1.84 14.67
N SER A 103 7.72 1.00 15.68
CA SER A 103 9.06 0.80 16.24
C SER A 103 10.06 0.09 15.33
N LEU A 104 9.64 -0.41 14.16
CA LEU A 104 10.55 -0.99 13.16
C LEU A 104 11.26 0.08 12.31
N LEU A 105 10.81 1.33 12.40
CA LEU A 105 11.38 2.45 11.66
C LEU A 105 12.05 3.43 12.63
N PRO A 106 13.19 4.03 12.25
CA PRO A 106 13.72 5.17 12.96
C PRO A 106 12.76 6.36 12.86
N PRO A 107 12.86 7.38 13.72
CA PRO A 107 12.17 8.64 13.48
C PRO A 107 12.67 9.29 12.17
N LEU A 108 11.81 10.05 11.48
CA LEU A 108 12.19 10.78 10.27
C LEU A 108 13.38 11.72 10.58
N PRO A 109 14.55 11.54 9.95
CA PRO A 109 15.69 12.40 10.18
C PRO A 109 15.38 13.87 9.88
N VAL A 110 15.91 14.80 10.68
CA VAL A 110 15.65 16.25 10.55
C VAL A 110 15.98 16.78 9.15
N LYS A 111 17.02 16.24 8.51
CA LYS A 111 17.42 16.59 7.13
C LYS A 111 16.32 16.33 6.07
N TYR A 112 15.34 15.48 6.38
CA TYR A 112 14.21 15.16 5.50
C TYR A 112 12.89 15.80 5.94
N ARG A 113 12.91 16.67 6.95
CA ARG A 113 11.68 17.28 7.50
C ARG A 113 10.85 18.01 6.45
N LEU A 114 11.48 18.62 5.45
CA LEU A 114 10.77 19.33 4.38
C LEU A 114 9.88 18.40 3.53
N LEU A 115 10.15 17.10 3.53
CA LEU A 115 9.38 16.10 2.79
C LEU A 115 8.22 15.53 3.62
N SER A 116 8.09 15.89 4.91
CA SER A 116 7.16 15.22 5.82
C SER A 116 5.70 15.33 5.39
N ALA A 117 5.32 16.41 4.71
CA ALA A 117 3.96 16.61 4.20
C ALA A 117 3.58 15.58 3.12
N ASN A 118 4.56 15.01 2.43
CA ASN A 118 4.35 13.99 1.41
C ASN A 118 4.46 12.57 1.96
N ILE A 119 4.83 12.39 3.24
CA ILE A 119 5.07 11.07 3.84
C ILE A 119 3.89 10.67 4.71
N THR A 120 3.32 9.49 4.45
CA THR A 120 2.25 8.91 5.26
C THR A 120 2.69 7.55 5.80
N LEU A 121 2.65 7.40 7.12
CA LEU A 121 2.95 6.14 7.80
C LEU A 121 1.64 5.46 8.21
N VAL A 122 1.46 4.22 7.77
CA VAL A 122 0.33 3.36 8.11
C VAL A 122 0.85 2.20 8.96
N SER A 123 0.35 2.11 10.20
CA SER A 123 0.73 1.05 11.13
C SER A 123 -0.24 -0.14 11.02
N LEU A 124 0.22 -1.25 10.48
CA LEU A 124 -0.62 -2.41 10.18
C LEU A 124 -1.13 -3.13 11.43
N ASN A 125 -0.40 -3.09 12.54
CA ASN A 125 -0.86 -3.62 13.83
C ASN A 125 -1.92 -2.75 14.53
N GLN A 126 -2.31 -1.60 13.96
CA GLN A 126 -3.30 -0.68 14.52
C GLN A 126 -4.58 -0.61 13.68
N LEU A 127 -4.73 -1.51 12.70
CA LEU A 127 -5.96 -1.62 11.92
C LEU A 127 -7.13 -1.99 12.83
N SER A 128 -8.13 -1.12 12.88
CA SER A 128 -9.30 -1.25 13.76
C SER A 128 -10.58 -1.44 12.94
N ASP A 129 -11.57 -2.11 13.52
CA ASP A 129 -12.89 -2.36 12.93
C ASP A 129 -12.86 -3.05 11.56
N VAL A 130 -11.82 -3.85 11.31
CA VAL A 130 -11.52 -4.48 10.00
C VAL A 130 -12.71 -5.18 9.38
N ALA A 131 -13.55 -5.86 10.17
CA ALA A 131 -14.73 -6.57 9.68
C ALA A 131 -15.76 -5.68 8.95
N THR A 132 -15.78 -4.37 9.24
CA THR A 132 -16.64 -3.39 8.57
C THR A 132 -15.95 -2.63 7.44
N LYS A 133 -14.62 -2.76 7.33
CA LYS A 133 -13.81 -2.05 6.34
C LYS A 133 -13.99 -2.66 4.93
N PRO A 134 -13.52 -1.95 3.89
CA PRO A 134 -13.43 -2.48 2.53
C PRO A 134 -12.63 -3.78 2.42
N LEU A 135 -12.74 -4.46 1.28
CA LEU A 135 -12.17 -5.80 1.08
C LEU A 135 -10.64 -5.80 1.20
N GLY A 136 -9.97 -4.80 0.63
CA GLY A 136 -8.52 -4.68 0.66
C GLY A 136 -7.97 -4.56 2.07
N VAL A 137 -8.62 -3.79 2.94
CA VAL A 137 -8.22 -3.68 4.36
C VAL A 137 -8.35 -5.03 5.08
N GLN A 138 -9.39 -5.82 4.79
CA GLN A 138 -9.56 -7.17 5.34
C GLN A 138 -8.51 -8.16 4.80
N LEU A 139 -8.16 -8.06 3.52
CA LEU A 139 -7.08 -8.88 2.93
C LEU A 139 -5.73 -8.55 3.56
N ILE A 140 -5.46 -7.27 3.83
CA ILE A 140 -4.25 -6.82 4.52
C ILE A 140 -4.22 -7.35 5.95
N ASP A 141 -5.34 -7.24 6.69
CA ASP A 141 -5.45 -7.82 8.04
C ASP A 141 -5.15 -9.32 8.04
N LEU A 142 -5.67 -10.06 7.06
CA LEU A 142 -5.37 -11.49 6.89
C LEU A 142 -3.88 -11.78 6.71
N ILE A 143 -3.15 -10.93 6.00
CA ILE A 143 -1.71 -11.08 5.76
C ILE A 143 -0.90 -10.81 7.05
N VAL A 144 -1.37 -9.89 7.90
CA VAL A 144 -0.60 -9.43 9.08
C VAL A 144 -1.07 -9.99 10.41
N CYS A 145 -2.28 -10.55 10.47
CA CYS A 145 -2.83 -11.12 11.70
C CYS A 145 -2.01 -12.34 12.17
N PRO A 146 -2.06 -12.67 13.48
CA PRO A 146 -1.46 -13.89 13.98
C PRO A 146 -1.99 -15.13 13.26
N VAL A 147 -1.12 -16.09 12.95
CA VAL A 147 -1.46 -17.33 12.21
C VAL A 147 -2.64 -18.08 12.84
N GLN A 148 -2.77 -18.03 14.16
CA GLN A 148 -3.87 -18.68 14.90
C GLN A 148 -5.23 -18.04 14.64
N GLN A 149 -5.27 -16.75 14.30
CA GLN A 149 -6.49 -16.00 13.98
C GLN A 149 -6.86 -16.10 12.50
N ALA A 150 -5.90 -16.42 11.63
CA ALA A 150 -6.08 -16.45 10.18
C ALA A 150 -7.23 -17.38 9.73
N PRO A 151 -7.41 -18.62 10.25
CA PRO A 151 -8.53 -19.47 9.85
C PRO A 151 -9.90 -18.85 10.11
N THR A 152 -10.07 -18.23 11.28
CA THR A 152 -11.31 -17.54 11.66
C THR A 152 -11.58 -16.37 10.73
N ARG A 153 -10.58 -15.52 10.50
CA ARG A 153 -10.66 -14.36 9.59
C ARG A 153 -11.00 -14.77 8.15
N VAL A 154 -10.41 -15.85 7.66
CA VAL A 154 -10.71 -16.37 6.31
C VAL A 154 -12.16 -16.84 6.22
N SER A 155 -12.66 -17.52 7.25
CA SER A 155 -14.05 -17.97 7.32
C SER A 155 -15.03 -16.79 7.29
N GLU A 156 -14.79 -15.78 8.15
CA GLU A 156 -15.58 -14.54 8.21
C GLU A 156 -15.63 -13.84 6.84
N LEU A 157 -14.47 -13.68 6.19
CA LEU A 157 -14.39 -13.03 4.89
C LEU A 157 -15.12 -13.83 3.80
N ARG A 158 -14.99 -15.16 3.80
CA ARG A 158 -15.66 -16.03 2.84
C ARG A 158 -17.18 -15.92 2.96
N THR A 159 -17.72 -15.99 4.17
CA THR A 159 -19.17 -15.88 4.42
C THR A 159 -19.70 -14.52 3.94
N ARG A 160 -18.96 -13.44 4.18
CA ARG A 160 -19.32 -12.10 3.70
C ARG A 160 -19.33 -12.00 2.16
N LEU A 161 -18.33 -12.57 1.50
CA LEU A 161 -18.27 -12.55 0.04
C LEU A 161 -19.40 -13.37 -0.60
N GLN A 162 -19.75 -14.50 0.00
CA GLN A 162 -20.88 -15.32 -0.44
C GLN A 162 -22.21 -14.57 -0.33
N SER A 163 -22.49 -13.91 0.79
CA SER A 163 -23.74 -13.18 0.98
C SER A 163 -23.87 -11.97 0.04
N VAL A 164 -22.77 -11.25 -0.23
CA VAL A 164 -22.74 -10.15 -1.23
C VAL A 164 -23.00 -10.69 -2.64
N THR A 165 -22.41 -11.83 -2.98
CA THR A 165 -22.59 -12.44 -4.31
C THR A 165 -24.03 -12.91 -4.53
N GLU A 166 -24.64 -13.52 -3.51
CA GLU A 166 -26.04 -13.95 -3.54
C GLU A 166 -27.01 -12.77 -3.64
N ALA A 167 -26.80 -11.71 -2.84
CA ALA A 167 -27.61 -10.49 -2.90
C ALA A 167 -27.53 -9.79 -4.28
N ASN A 168 -26.33 -9.74 -4.88
CA ASN A 168 -26.13 -9.17 -6.21
C ASN A 168 -26.77 -10.04 -7.31
N ARG A 169 -26.78 -11.37 -7.14
CA ARG A 169 -27.45 -12.30 -8.06
C ARG A 169 -28.97 -12.13 -8.03
N GLN A 170 -29.56 -11.94 -6.85
CA GLN A 170 -30.99 -11.69 -6.69
C GLN A 170 -31.44 -10.34 -7.28
N ARG A 171 -30.62 -9.29 -7.14
CA ARG A 171 -30.90 -7.96 -7.72
C ARG A 171 -30.83 -7.88 -9.24
N ARG A 172 -30.14 -8.81 -9.91
CA ARG A 172 -30.04 -8.90 -11.38
C ARG A 172 -31.16 -9.69 -12.04
N LEU A 173 -31.99 -10.37 -11.25
CA LEU A 173 -33.12 -11.20 -11.71
C LEU A 173 -34.48 -10.49 -11.58
N VAL A 174 -34.47 -9.21 -11.18
CA VAL A 174 -35.62 -8.30 -11.09
C VAL A 174 -35.39 -7.16 -12.07
#